data_AF-A0A1G1AL07-F1
#
_entry.id   AF-A0A1G1AL07-F1
#
_cell.length_a   1.000
_cell.length_b   1.000
_cell.length_c   1.000
_cell.angle_alpha   90.00
_cell.angle_beta   90.00
_cell.angle_gamma   90.00
#
_symmetry.space_group_name_H-M   'P 1'
#
loop_
_entity.id
_entity.type
_entity.pdbx_description
1 polymer ?
#
loop_
_entity_poly.entity_id
_entity_poly.type
_entity_poly.pdbx_seq_one_letter_code
_entity_poly.pdbx_strand_id
1 'polypeptide(L)'
;MKTNSTVSALTRRHFLRTAAMAGGAVVLPSIIPASALGRNGAVAPSERILMGAIGIGGRGTSDLNWMLAESDVQFLAVCDVNKMKREAAKNIVDGKYGNKDCATYGDIRQFLAERTDIDALLIATGDRWHALAATMAMKAGKDVYCEKPSCLTITEGKMVVDTAARYGRIFQTGAQRLSEANHVYAIEMARSGKLGKIHTVYADIRFCGGARNDYLPAEPEPSKDELDWDVWLGPCPWRPYNKGYVAHQWYNFYDFATDVAMWGAHTIAQALAGIDISHISPIELEYKSVSTSMVVNLASGVKMIMFRGGDCWQPCEYWHGSCGERFDGPEGWLAAADGYSKPDASSPELMADYKKVISEYTVRTRRPLNHARDFFDCVRSRRTPVANPDVMYKSMCIALAADICNRLQRNLKLDLDKAEFIGDDEANRLRLRTPRSPWMA
;
A
#
# COMPACT_ATOMS: atom_id res chain seq x y z
N MET A 1 -19.22 47.73 -6.76
CA MET A 1 -17.91 48.03 -6.14
C MET A 1 -17.60 46.88 -5.18
N LYS A 2 -16.77 45.92 -5.60
CA LYS A 2 -16.41 44.71 -4.84
C LYS A 2 -15.08 44.95 -4.15
N THR A 3 -15.01 44.78 -2.83
CA THR A 3 -13.74 44.73 -2.08
C THR A 3 -13.52 43.31 -1.58
N ASN A 4 -12.56 42.61 -2.18
CA ASN A 4 -12.02 41.34 -1.70
C ASN A 4 -11.06 41.60 -0.53
N SER A 5 -11.29 40.99 0.62
CA SER A 5 -10.29 40.89 1.70
C SER A 5 -9.66 39.50 1.66
N THR A 6 -8.40 39.42 1.20
CA THR A 6 -7.57 38.22 1.32
C THR A 6 -6.93 38.17 2.71
N VAL A 7 -7.28 37.16 3.52
CA VAL A 7 -6.55 36.86 4.76
C VAL A 7 -5.30 36.07 4.38
N SER A 8 -4.13 36.69 4.53
CA SER A 8 -2.82 36.06 4.40
C SER A 8 -2.54 35.19 5.63
N ALA A 9 -2.36 33.88 5.44
CA ALA A 9 -1.92 32.97 6.49
C ALA A 9 -0.45 33.26 6.86
N LEU A 10 -0.21 33.66 8.11
CA LEU A 10 1.12 33.86 8.66
C LEU A 10 1.87 32.53 8.69
N THR A 11 2.97 32.42 7.93
CA THR A 11 3.85 31.24 7.98
C THR A 11 4.72 31.27 9.24
N ARG A 12 5.03 30.09 9.81
CA ARG A 12 5.92 29.95 11.00
C ARG A 12 7.25 30.69 10.83
N ARG A 13 7.75 30.79 9.60
CA ARG A 13 8.98 31.52 9.21
C ARG A 13 8.84 33.05 9.35
N HIS A 14 7.63 33.60 9.16
CA HIS A 14 7.37 35.03 9.38
C HIS A 14 7.26 35.35 10.87
N PHE A 15 6.57 34.50 11.65
CA PHE A 15 6.45 34.65 13.10
C PHE A 15 7.81 34.68 13.81
N LEU A 16 8.73 33.77 13.46
CA LEU A 16 10.08 33.74 14.02
C LEU A 16 10.91 34.98 13.65
N ARG A 17 10.71 35.54 12.45
CA ARG A 17 11.36 36.80 12.04
C ARG A 17 10.82 38.00 12.81
N THR A 18 9.51 38.05 13.07
CA THR A 18 8.88 39.14 13.83
C THR A 18 9.24 39.06 15.32
N ALA A 19 9.30 37.85 15.89
CA ALA A 19 9.71 37.63 17.28
C ALA A 19 11.16 38.09 17.55
N ALA A 20 12.05 37.95 16.57
CA ALA A 20 13.43 38.42 16.66
C ALA A 20 13.57 39.96 16.64
N MET A 21 12.54 40.71 16.22
CA MET A 21 12.58 42.18 16.15
C MET A 21 11.91 42.89 17.35
N ALA A 22 11.09 42.17 18.14
CA ALA A 22 10.31 42.78 19.24
C ALA A 22 10.95 42.62 20.63
N GLY A 23 11.95 41.74 20.80
CA GLY A 23 12.72 41.59 22.04
C GLY A 23 14.10 42.22 21.89
N GLY A 24 14.42 43.23 22.72
CA GLY A 24 15.73 43.89 22.73
C GLY A 24 16.89 42.89 22.76
N ALA A 25 17.96 43.23 22.03
CA ALA A 25 19.12 42.38 21.80
C ALA A 25 19.82 41.96 23.11
N VAL A 26 19.39 40.84 23.67
CA VAL A 26 20.26 40.00 24.50
C VAL A 26 20.95 39.03 23.54
N VAL A 27 22.15 39.40 23.07
CA VAL A 27 23.03 38.51 22.32
C VAL A 27 23.63 37.51 23.31
N LEU A 28 22.82 36.53 23.73
CA LEU A 28 23.36 35.27 24.25
C LEU A 28 23.97 34.53 23.06
N PRO A 29 25.20 33.98 23.15
CA PRO A 29 25.71 33.08 22.14
C PRO A 29 24.81 31.84 22.12
N SER A 30 23.78 31.86 21.28
CA SER A 30 23.01 30.68 20.96
C SER A 30 23.94 29.75 20.19
N ILE A 31 24.58 28.83 20.91
CA ILE A 31 25.25 27.68 20.32
C ILE A 31 24.13 26.83 19.71
N ILE A 32 23.74 27.17 18.47
CA ILE A 32 22.82 26.36 17.70
C ILE A 32 23.64 25.17 17.17
N PRO A 33 23.33 23.93 17.56
CA PRO A 33 24.07 22.77 17.08
C PRO A 33 24.06 22.73 15.55
N ALA A 34 25.19 22.35 14.94
CA ALA A 34 25.28 22.22 13.48
C ALA A 34 24.19 21.29 12.90
N SER A 35 23.75 20.30 13.67
CA SER A 35 22.63 19.42 13.36
C SER A 35 21.28 20.15 13.31
N ALA A 36 21.05 21.15 14.15
CA ALA A 36 19.83 21.97 14.14
C ALA A 36 19.74 22.87 12.90
N LEU A 37 20.88 23.20 12.27
CA LEU A 37 20.96 23.97 11.02
C LEU A 37 21.10 23.07 9.78
N GLY A 38 21.11 21.75 9.93
CA GLY A 38 21.29 20.81 8.83
C GLY A 38 22.67 20.90 8.15
N ARG A 39 23.73 21.25 8.90
CA ARG A 39 25.12 21.26 8.39
C ARG A 39 25.75 19.86 8.53
N ASN A 40 26.82 19.60 7.77
CA ASN A 40 27.58 18.34 7.76
C ASN A 40 26.77 17.09 7.36
N GLY A 41 25.85 17.23 6.41
CA GLY A 41 25.02 16.11 5.92
C GLY A 41 23.87 15.70 6.85
N ALA A 42 23.69 16.40 7.99
CA ALA A 42 22.51 16.24 8.83
C ALA A 42 21.31 16.97 8.20
N VAL A 43 20.11 16.39 8.30
CA VAL A 43 18.86 17.08 7.96
C VAL A 43 18.37 17.84 9.20
N ALA A 44 18.15 19.15 9.06
CA ALA A 44 17.64 20.00 10.13
C ALA A 44 16.31 19.43 10.65
N PRO A 45 16.03 19.47 11.96
CA PRO A 45 14.77 18.93 12.51
C PRO A 45 13.51 19.49 11.86
N SER A 46 13.52 20.77 11.44
CA SER A 46 12.39 21.41 10.74
C SER A 46 12.15 20.90 9.33
N GLU A 47 13.10 20.19 8.75
CA GLU A 47 13.04 19.67 7.39
C GLU A 47 12.74 18.16 7.38
N ARG A 48 12.58 17.50 8.54
CA ARG A 48 12.24 16.07 8.62
C ARG A 48 10.74 15.84 8.43
N ILE A 49 10.38 14.72 7.81
CA ILE A 49 9.01 14.21 7.81
C ILE A 49 8.79 13.47 9.13
N LEU A 50 7.82 13.94 9.92
CA LEU A 50 7.47 13.32 11.19
C LEU A 50 6.47 12.20 10.95
N MET A 51 6.87 10.98 11.31
CA MET A 51 6.15 9.74 11.04
C MET A 51 5.52 9.14 12.28
N GLY A 52 4.39 8.46 12.06
CA GLY A 52 3.83 7.47 12.96
C GLY A 52 3.68 6.12 12.29
N ALA A 53 3.56 5.07 13.09
CA ALA A 53 3.39 3.70 12.59
C ALA A 53 2.17 3.03 13.24
N ILE A 54 1.32 2.35 12.47
CA ILE A 54 0.11 1.67 12.94
C ILE A 54 0.15 0.20 12.51
N GLY A 55 0.09 -0.71 13.48
CA GLY A 55 0.12 -2.16 13.25
C GLY A 55 1.49 -2.63 12.76
N ILE A 56 2.45 -2.82 13.65
CA ILE A 56 3.84 -3.14 13.26
C ILE A 56 4.17 -4.58 13.64
N GLY A 57 3.50 -5.49 12.93
CA GLY A 57 3.75 -6.93 12.99
C GLY A 57 4.92 -7.36 12.10
N GLY A 58 4.85 -8.58 11.55
CA GLY A 58 5.91 -9.15 10.70
C GLY A 58 6.27 -8.26 9.51
N ARG A 59 5.30 -7.99 8.62
CA ARG A 59 5.54 -7.14 7.44
C ARG A 59 5.86 -5.69 7.82
N GLY A 60 5.05 -5.09 8.70
CA GLY A 60 5.25 -3.73 9.17
C GLY A 60 6.63 -3.48 9.79
N THR A 61 7.25 -4.50 10.41
CA THR A 61 8.63 -4.40 10.91
C THR A 61 9.63 -4.21 9.77
N SER A 62 9.46 -4.89 8.64
CA SER A 62 10.30 -4.68 7.45
C SER A 62 10.13 -3.27 6.89
N ASP A 63 8.87 -2.83 6.71
CA ASP A 63 8.57 -1.50 6.16
C ASP A 63 9.10 -0.39 7.09
N LEU A 64 8.93 -0.54 8.41
CA LEU A 64 9.47 0.38 9.41
C LEU A 64 10.99 0.48 9.31
N ASN A 65 11.70 -0.63 9.22
CA ASN A 65 13.17 -0.63 9.12
C ASN A 65 13.66 0.04 7.82
N TRP A 66 12.97 -0.17 6.70
CA TRP A 66 13.27 0.54 5.46
C TRP A 66 13.08 2.06 5.61
N MET A 67 11.98 2.49 6.23
CA MET A 67 11.71 3.91 6.45
C MET A 67 12.64 4.55 7.49
N LEU A 68 13.08 3.81 8.52
CA LEU A 68 14.07 4.28 9.50
C LEU A 68 15.48 4.46 8.90
N ALA A 69 15.74 3.93 7.71
CA ALA A 69 16.99 4.18 7.00
C ALA A 69 17.03 5.56 6.32
N GLU A 70 15.87 6.20 6.12
CA GLU A 70 15.75 7.51 5.49
C GLU A 70 16.16 8.63 6.46
N SER A 71 17.24 9.34 6.14
CA SER A 71 17.85 10.34 7.02
C SER A 71 16.99 11.59 7.28
N ASP A 72 16.00 11.84 6.41
CA ASP A 72 15.08 12.97 6.46
C ASP A 72 13.71 12.59 7.04
N VAL A 73 13.62 11.43 7.70
CA VAL A 73 12.41 10.88 8.32
C VAL A 73 12.65 10.63 9.80
N GLN A 74 11.63 10.90 10.63
CA GLN A 74 11.69 10.62 12.06
C GLN A 74 10.38 10.04 12.58
N PHE A 75 10.42 8.82 13.13
CA PHE A 75 9.28 8.21 13.80
C PHE A 75 9.15 8.73 15.23
N LEU A 76 7.94 9.14 15.60
CA LEU A 76 7.67 9.70 16.91
C LEU A 76 6.71 8.88 17.76
N ALA A 77 5.90 8.01 17.14
CA ALA A 77 5.03 7.10 17.86
C ALA A 77 4.67 5.86 17.05
N VAL A 78 4.30 4.82 17.80
CA VAL A 78 3.73 3.57 17.29
C VAL A 78 2.36 3.32 17.93
N CYS A 79 1.46 2.75 17.14
CA CYS A 79 0.11 2.39 17.55
C CYS A 79 -0.15 0.92 17.20
N ASP A 80 -0.45 0.09 18.20
CA ASP A 80 -0.85 -1.29 17.98
C ASP A 80 -1.71 -1.74 19.15
N VAL A 81 -2.84 -2.37 18.89
CA VAL A 81 -3.74 -2.87 19.94
C VAL A 81 -3.09 -3.98 20.76
N ASN A 82 -2.19 -4.75 20.16
CA ASN A 82 -1.44 -5.80 20.84
C ASN A 82 -0.20 -5.19 21.51
N LYS A 83 -0.18 -5.18 22.85
CA LYS A 83 0.90 -4.59 23.64
C LYS A 83 2.28 -5.15 23.30
N MET A 84 2.38 -6.47 23.08
CA MET A 84 3.66 -7.08 22.71
C MET A 84 4.20 -6.52 21.39
N LYS A 85 3.34 -6.36 20.38
CA LYS A 85 3.74 -5.79 19.08
C LYS A 85 4.06 -4.31 19.19
N ARG A 86 3.25 -3.57 19.97
CA ARG A 86 3.47 -2.16 20.28
C ARG A 86 4.84 -1.90 20.92
N GLU A 87 5.18 -2.65 21.95
CA GLU A 87 6.47 -2.51 22.65
C GLU A 87 7.64 -2.95 21.78
N ALA A 88 7.48 -4.01 20.97
CA ALA A 88 8.52 -4.41 20.02
C ALA A 88 8.82 -3.31 18.98
N ALA A 89 7.78 -2.67 18.44
CA ALA A 89 7.93 -1.55 17.50
C ALA A 89 8.58 -0.33 18.16
N LYS A 90 8.16 0.01 19.39
CA LYS A 90 8.80 1.07 20.20
C LYS A 90 10.29 0.80 20.36
N ASN A 91 10.67 -0.42 20.75
CA ASN A 91 12.07 -0.80 20.97
C ASN A 91 12.93 -0.66 19.70
N ILE A 92 12.36 -0.94 18.52
CA ILE A 92 13.07 -0.73 17.25
C ILE A 92 13.35 0.78 17.02
N VAL A 93 12.32 1.62 17.20
CA VAL A 93 12.45 3.07 17.01
C VAL A 93 13.41 3.69 18.03
N ASP A 94 13.22 3.39 19.30
CA ASP A 94 14.06 3.85 20.40
C ASP A 94 15.51 3.36 20.23
N GLY A 95 15.71 2.10 19.82
CA GLY A 95 17.02 1.53 19.54
C GLY A 95 17.73 2.23 18.37
N LYS A 96 17.00 2.58 17.30
CA LYS A 96 17.53 3.35 16.17
C LYS A 96 18.01 4.75 16.60
N TYR A 97 17.32 5.38 17.54
CA TYR A 97 17.62 6.75 17.98
C TYR A 97 18.47 6.83 19.25
N GLY A 98 18.69 5.71 19.95
CA GLY A 98 19.45 5.66 21.19
C GLY A 98 18.76 6.41 22.35
N ASN A 99 17.43 6.49 22.34
CA ASN A 99 16.62 7.17 23.36
C ASN A 99 15.41 6.32 23.80
N LYS A 100 14.42 6.92 24.47
CA LYS A 100 13.17 6.25 24.89
C LYS A 100 11.92 7.02 24.50
N ASP A 101 12.05 7.91 23.51
CA ASP A 101 11.09 9.00 23.27
C ASP A 101 9.89 8.57 22.42
N CYS A 102 9.95 7.39 21.77
CA CYS A 102 8.84 6.93 20.93
C CYS A 102 7.59 6.66 21.78
N ALA A 103 6.51 7.42 21.56
CA ALA A 103 5.27 7.23 22.29
C ALA A 103 4.48 6.02 21.77
N THR A 104 3.71 5.37 22.66
CA THR A 104 2.95 4.16 22.35
C THR A 104 1.45 4.38 22.55
N TYR A 105 0.65 3.80 21.65
CA TYR A 105 -0.80 3.90 21.65
C TYR A 105 -1.47 2.55 21.39
N GLY A 106 -2.50 2.22 22.17
CA GLY A 106 -3.30 1.00 21.96
C GLY A 106 -4.49 1.17 21.02
N ASP A 107 -4.86 2.42 20.70
CA ASP A 107 -6.06 2.74 19.93
C ASP A 107 -5.75 3.85 18.90
N ILE A 108 -6.10 3.59 17.64
CA ILE A 108 -5.89 4.53 16.53
C ILE A 108 -6.64 5.85 16.72
N ARG A 109 -7.81 5.84 17.37
CA ARG A 109 -8.64 7.03 17.60
C ARG A 109 -7.93 7.99 18.55
N GLN A 110 -7.40 7.46 19.65
CA GLN A 110 -6.60 8.23 20.59
C GLN A 110 -5.31 8.72 19.93
N PHE A 111 -4.60 7.82 19.25
CA PHE A 111 -3.37 8.15 18.53
C PHE A 111 -3.57 9.33 17.55
N LEU A 112 -4.60 9.27 16.70
CA LEU A 112 -4.87 10.34 15.73
C LEU A 112 -5.32 11.65 16.39
N ALA A 113 -6.04 11.58 17.52
CA ALA A 113 -6.47 12.76 18.26
C ALA A 113 -5.32 13.49 18.96
N GLU A 114 -4.37 12.76 19.53
CA GLU A 114 -3.26 13.34 20.29
C GLU A 114 -2.04 13.70 19.44
N ARG A 115 -1.76 12.93 18.37
CA ARG A 115 -0.56 13.11 17.53
C ARG A 115 -0.81 14.03 16.35
N THR A 116 -1.19 15.28 16.63
CA THR A 116 -1.40 16.33 15.61
C THR A 116 -0.11 16.83 14.95
N ASP A 117 1.04 16.43 15.50
CA ASP A 117 2.39 16.77 15.07
C ASP A 117 2.95 15.81 13.98
N ILE A 118 2.30 14.67 13.74
CA ILE A 118 2.71 13.69 12.73
C ILE A 118 2.22 14.10 11.34
N ASP A 119 3.13 14.17 10.38
CA ASP A 119 2.90 14.52 8.97
C ASP A 119 2.34 13.34 8.16
N ALA A 120 2.88 12.13 8.39
CA ALA A 120 2.57 10.95 7.59
C ALA A 120 2.59 9.66 8.42
N LEU A 121 1.90 8.62 7.94
CA LEU A 121 1.78 7.33 8.61
C LEU A 121 2.21 6.16 7.74
N LEU A 122 2.87 5.19 8.38
CA LEU A 122 2.98 3.80 7.93
C LEU A 122 1.83 2.98 8.54
N ILE A 123 0.99 2.37 7.71
CA ILE A 123 -0.10 1.48 8.13
C ILE A 123 0.19 0.07 7.61
N ALA A 124 0.42 -0.88 8.52
CA ALA A 124 0.71 -2.28 8.19
C ALA A 124 -0.06 -3.26 9.11
N THR A 125 -1.32 -2.90 9.38
CA THR A 125 -2.26 -3.65 10.23
C THR A 125 -2.67 -4.99 9.60
N GLY A 126 -3.61 -5.71 10.21
CA GLY A 126 -4.35 -6.74 9.45
C GLY A 126 -5.26 -6.09 8.40
N ASP A 127 -5.54 -6.80 7.29
CA ASP A 127 -6.18 -6.23 6.10
C ASP A 127 -7.50 -5.51 6.37
N ARG A 128 -8.29 -6.03 7.30
CA ARG A 128 -9.55 -5.43 7.78
C ARG A 128 -9.45 -3.99 8.28
N TRP A 129 -8.26 -3.56 8.67
CA TRP A 129 -8.04 -2.21 9.19
C TRP A 129 -7.48 -1.25 8.14
N HIS A 130 -6.91 -1.73 7.04
CA HIS A 130 -6.18 -0.88 6.08
C HIS A 130 -7.01 0.30 5.57
N ALA A 131 -8.15 0.04 4.94
CA ALA A 131 -8.97 1.09 4.34
C ALA A 131 -9.52 2.07 5.37
N LEU A 132 -10.00 1.56 6.52
CA LEU A 132 -10.55 2.39 7.59
C LEU A 132 -9.46 3.24 8.25
N ALA A 133 -8.32 2.64 8.60
CA ALA A 133 -7.19 3.35 9.22
C ALA A 133 -6.61 4.41 8.26
N ALA A 134 -6.44 4.10 6.99
CA ALA A 134 -6.01 5.06 5.97
C ALA A 134 -7.00 6.22 5.84
N THR A 135 -8.29 5.93 5.81
CA THR A 135 -9.35 6.95 5.73
C THR A 135 -9.34 7.85 6.97
N MET A 136 -9.27 7.28 8.18
CA MET A 136 -9.19 8.04 9.43
C MET A 136 -7.93 8.93 9.47
N ALA A 137 -6.78 8.40 9.07
CA ALA A 137 -5.52 9.13 9.02
C ALA A 137 -5.55 10.31 8.04
N MET A 138 -6.08 10.10 6.84
CA MET A 138 -6.20 11.15 5.83
C MET A 138 -7.19 12.23 6.26
N LYS A 139 -8.32 11.85 6.88
CA LYS A 139 -9.27 12.79 7.52
C LYS A 139 -8.60 13.61 8.63
N ALA A 140 -7.65 13.02 9.36
CA ALA A 140 -6.82 13.70 10.37
C ALA A 140 -5.65 14.51 9.77
N GLY A 141 -5.61 14.70 8.44
CA GLY A 141 -4.65 15.55 7.75
C GLY A 141 -3.32 14.88 7.42
N LYS A 142 -3.18 13.57 7.61
CA LYS A 142 -1.91 12.85 7.43
C LYS A 142 -1.79 12.25 6.04
N ASP A 143 -0.58 12.25 5.48
CA ASP A 143 -0.27 11.40 4.32
C ASP A 143 -0.12 9.93 4.77
N VAL A 144 -0.35 8.98 3.87
CA VAL A 144 -0.46 7.56 4.22
C VAL A 144 0.33 6.69 3.26
N TYR A 145 1.21 5.88 3.82
CA TYR A 145 1.65 4.63 3.21
C TYR A 145 0.84 3.50 3.85
N CYS A 146 0.17 2.67 3.05
CA CYS A 146 -0.61 1.54 3.55
C CYS A 146 -0.17 0.25 2.87
N GLU A 147 0.14 -0.80 3.63
CA GLU A 147 0.44 -2.10 3.05
C GLU A 147 -0.75 -2.67 2.25
N LYS A 148 -0.41 -3.56 1.33
CA LYS A 148 -1.39 -4.28 0.52
C LYS A 148 -1.85 -5.57 1.22
N PRO A 149 -3.05 -6.09 0.93
CA PRO A 149 -4.11 -5.44 0.15
C PRO A 149 -4.69 -4.24 0.90
N SER A 150 -4.78 -3.08 0.24
CA SER A 150 -5.19 -1.82 0.91
C SER A 150 -6.67 -1.78 1.33
N CYS A 151 -7.48 -2.72 0.84
CA CYS A 151 -8.90 -2.86 1.18
C CYS A 151 -9.36 -4.32 1.04
N LEU A 152 -10.49 -4.66 1.66
CA LEU A 152 -11.12 -5.98 1.54
C LEU A 152 -12.29 -5.99 0.55
N THR A 153 -12.74 -4.81 0.13
CA THR A 153 -13.91 -4.62 -0.72
C THR A 153 -13.71 -3.49 -1.73
N ILE A 154 -14.44 -3.57 -2.85
CA ILE A 154 -14.44 -2.53 -3.88
C ILE A 154 -14.92 -1.19 -3.30
N THR A 155 -15.91 -1.24 -2.41
CA THR A 155 -16.46 -0.04 -1.76
C THR A 155 -15.43 0.65 -0.86
N GLU A 156 -14.68 -0.13 -0.07
CA GLU A 156 -13.59 0.40 0.76
C GLU A 156 -12.44 0.99 -0.07
N GLY A 157 -12.09 0.35 -1.20
CA GLY A 157 -11.09 0.88 -2.12
C GLY A 157 -11.49 2.25 -2.67
N LYS A 158 -12.77 2.39 -3.07
CA LYS A 158 -13.32 3.67 -3.53
C LYS A 158 -13.28 4.73 -2.43
N MET A 159 -13.63 4.36 -1.20
CA MET A 159 -13.56 5.25 -0.05
C MET A 159 -12.14 5.80 0.19
N VAL A 160 -11.10 4.97 0.02
CA VAL A 160 -9.69 5.42 0.14
C VAL A 160 -9.35 6.44 -0.96
N VAL A 161 -9.71 6.15 -2.22
CA VAL A 161 -9.48 7.07 -3.35
C VAL A 161 -10.18 8.41 -3.13
N ASP A 162 -11.49 8.35 -2.82
CA ASP A 162 -12.31 9.54 -2.63
C ASP A 162 -11.81 10.36 -1.43
N THR A 163 -11.33 9.72 -0.37
CA THR A 163 -10.76 10.40 0.81
C THR A 163 -9.43 11.06 0.48
N ALA A 164 -8.51 10.36 -0.21
CA ALA A 164 -7.22 10.92 -0.61
C ALA A 164 -7.42 12.18 -1.47
N ALA A 165 -8.34 12.12 -2.45
CA ALA A 165 -8.69 13.25 -3.30
C ALA A 165 -9.34 14.38 -2.50
N ARG A 166 -10.36 14.08 -1.69
CA ARG A 166 -11.13 15.08 -0.92
C ARG A 166 -10.28 15.87 0.06
N TYR A 167 -9.33 15.21 0.73
CA TYR A 167 -8.46 15.84 1.73
C TYR A 167 -7.09 16.26 1.15
N GLY A 168 -6.88 16.09 -0.16
CA GLY A 168 -5.62 16.41 -0.83
C GLY A 168 -4.43 15.75 -0.15
N ARG A 169 -4.57 14.48 0.26
CA ARG A 169 -3.55 13.69 0.95
C ARG A 169 -2.85 12.80 -0.03
N ILE A 170 -1.58 12.52 0.25
CA ILE A 170 -0.83 11.54 -0.53
C ILE A 170 -0.96 10.18 0.11
N PHE A 171 -1.32 9.25 -0.76
CA PHE A 171 -1.54 7.86 -0.44
C PHE A 171 -0.69 7.01 -1.37
N GLN A 172 -0.01 6.03 -0.79
CA GLN A 172 0.72 5.01 -1.52
C GLN A 172 0.37 3.64 -0.96
N THR A 173 -0.09 2.73 -1.82
CA THR A 173 -0.21 1.31 -1.44
C THR A 173 1.16 0.65 -1.47
N GLY A 174 1.39 -0.33 -0.60
CA GLY A 174 2.62 -1.11 -0.51
C GLY A 174 2.83 -2.06 -1.69
N ALA A 175 2.69 -1.60 -2.93
CA ALA A 175 2.96 -2.34 -4.15
C ALA A 175 4.45 -2.17 -4.56
N GLN A 176 5.38 -2.62 -3.72
CA GLN A 176 6.82 -2.28 -3.84
C GLN A 176 7.44 -2.59 -5.20
N ARG A 177 6.98 -3.64 -5.87
CA ARG A 177 7.55 -4.13 -7.13
C ARG A 177 7.38 -3.13 -8.28
N LEU A 178 6.49 -2.15 -8.14
CA LEU A 178 6.43 -0.99 -9.05
C LEU A 178 7.63 -0.04 -8.93
N SER A 179 8.52 -0.26 -7.95
CA SER A 179 9.71 0.56 -7.66
C SER A 179 11.00 -0.24 -7.70
N GLU A 180 10.98 -1.52 -8.05
CA GLU A 180 12.17 -2.38 -8.08
C GLU A 180 12.69 -2.51 -9.52
N ALA A 181 14.00 -2.40 -9.71
CA ALA A 181 14.58 -2.20 -11.04
C ALA A 181 14.30 -3.36 -12.02
N ASN A 182 14.28 -4.60 -11.54
CA ASN A 182 13.98 -5.77 -12.36
C ASN A 182 12.55 -5.73 -12.92
N HIS A 183 11.57 -5.41 -12.07
CA HIS A 183 10.16 -5.27 -12.43
C HIS A 183 9.92 -4.04 -13.30
N VAL A 184 10.49 -2.89 -12.92
CA VAL A 184 10.39 -1.65 -13.70
C VAL A 184 10.95 -1.83 -15.10
N TYR A 185 12.06 -2.57 -15.26
CA TYR A 185 12.58 -2.86 -16.59
C TYR A 185 11.58 -3.67 -17.44
N ALA A 186 11.03 -4.76 -16.90
CA ALA A 186 10.04 -5.57 -17.62
C ALA A 186 8.82 -4.73 -18.04
N ILE A 187 8.31 -3.89 -17.12
CA ILE A 187 7.21 -2.94 -17.37
C ILE A 187 7.58 -1.94 -18.48
N GLU A 188 8.76 -1.32 -18.44
CA GLU A 188 9.18 -0.33 -19.44
C GLU A 188 9.40 -0.95 -20.83
N MET A 189 9.91 -2.18 -20.90
CA MET A 189 10.05 -2.92 -22.16
C MET A 189 8.68 -3.24 -22.78
N ALA A 190 7.69 -3.61 -21.95
CA ALA A 190 6.32 -3.80 -22.41
C ALA A 190 5.68 -2.49 -22.90
N ARG A 191 5.78 -1.41 -22.12
CA ARG A 191 5.20 -0.09 -22.44
C ARG A 191 5.82 0.58 -23.67
N SER A 192 7.12 0.39 -23.89
CA SER A 192 7.84 1.03 -25.00
C SER A 192 7.59 0.34 -26.35
N GLY A 193 6.87 -0.78 -26.37
CA GLY A 193 6.60 -1.56 -27.58
C GLY A 193 7.78 -2.42 -28.03
N LYS A 194 8.82 -2.57 -27.19
CA LYS A 194 9.98 -3.43 -27.50
C LYS A 194 9.64 -4.91 -27.60
N LEU A 195 8.52 -5.33 -26.99
CA LEU A 195 7.95 -6.67 -27.13
C LEU A 195 6.90 -6.77 -28.25
N GLY A 196 6.72 -5.69 -29.03
CA GLY A 196 5.57 -5.53 -29.90
C GLY A 196 4.29 -5.23 -29.12
N LYS A 197 3.12 -5.42 -29.75
CA LYS A 197 1.83 -5.25 -29.08
C LYS A 197 1.61 -6.39 -28.09
N ILE A 198 1.61 -6.08 -26.80
CA ILE A 198 1.31 -7.04 -25.73
C ILE A 198 -0.06 -7.68 -25.98
N HIS A 199 -0.11 -9.01 -25.98
CA HIS A 199 -1.34 -9.77 -26.13
C HIS A 199 -1.70 -10.55 -24.85
N THR A 200 -0.70 -10.92 -24.04
CA THR A 200 -0.91 -11.63 -22.78
C THR A 200 -0.03 -11.05 -21.69
N VAL A 201 -0.60 -10.88 -20.49
CA VAL A 201 0.12 -10.57 -19.26
C VAL A 201 -0.18 -11.61 -18.20
N TYR A 202 0.76 -11.87 -17.31
CA TYR A 202 0.62 -12.85 -16.24
C TYR A 202 0.82 -12.17 -14.89
N ALA A 203 0.03 -12.59 -13.90
CA ALA A 203 0.10 -12.09 -12.54
C ALA A 203 0.04 -13.27 -11.56
N ASP A 204 1.01 -13.37 -10.64
CA ASP A 204 1.02 -14.42 -9.60
C ASP A 204 -0.10 -14.19 -8.57
N ILE A 205 -1.00 -15.17 -8.41
CA ILE A 205 -2.06 -15.19 -7.38
C ILE A 205 -2.01 -16.47 -6.54
N ARG A 206 -0.83 -17.12 -6.46
CA ARG A 206 -0.63 -18.41 -5.78
C ARG A 206 -0.65 -18.31 -4.25
N PHE A 207 -0.56 -17.12 -3.69
CA PHE A 207 -0.54 -16.97 -2.24
C PHE A 207 -1.94 -17.02 -1.64
N CYS A 208 -2.04 -17.94 -0.68
CA CYS A 208 -3.19 -18.30 0.15
C CYS A 208 -4.31 -19.06 -0.56
N GLY A 209 -5.07 -19.81 0.27
CA GLY A 209 -5.81 -21.00 -0.14
C GLY A 209 -7.09 -21.24 0.67
N GLY A 210 -7.84 -20.18 1.00
CA GLY A 210 -9.22 -20.34 1.45
C GLY A 210 -9.82 -19.14 2.18
N ALA A 211 -11.13 -18.96 2.02
CA ALA A 211 -11.94 -17.95 2.71
C ALA A 211 -12.97 -18.65 3.61
N ARG A 212 -12.51 -19.15 4.77
CA ARG A 212 -13.36 -19.84 5.75
C ARG A 212 -14.38 -18.88 6.36
N ASN A 213 -15.56 -19.40 6.66
CA ASN A 213 -16.65 -18.67 7.30
C ASN A 213 -16.99 -19.21 8.71
N ASP A 214 -16.31 -20.25 9.17
CA ASP A 214 -16.43 -20.75 10.54
C ASP A 214 -15.58 -19.92 11.52
N TYR A 215 -15.72 -20.20 12.81
CA TYR A 215 -14.95 -19.58 13.88
C TYR A 215 -14.05 -20.60 14.57
N LEU A 216 -12.84 -20.19 14.94
CA LEU A 216 -12.02 -20.93 15.88
C LEU A 216 -12.75 -21.07 17.23
N PRO A 217 -12.49 -22.15 18.00
CA PRO A 217 -13.07 -22.34 19.33
C PRO A 217 -12.80 -21.14 20.24
N ALA A 218 -13.77 -20.76 21.06
CA ALA A 218 -13.60 -19.65 21.99
C ALA A 218 -12.52 -19.95 23.04
N GLU A 219 -11.68 -18.96 23.32
CA GLU A 219 -10.71 -18.95 24.42
C GLU A 219 -11.01 -17.74 25.34
N PRO A 220 -10.58 -17.75 26.62
CA PRO A 220 -10.68 -16.58 27.48
C PRO A 220 -9.96 -15.37 26.86
N GLU A 221 -10.65 -14.23 26.81
CA GLU A 221 -10.06 -12.98 26.33
C GLU A 221 -8.93 -12.51 27.26
N PRO A 222 -7.79 -12.04 26.70
CA PRO A 222 -6.77 -11.37 27.48
C PRO A 222 -7.29 -10.03 28.03
N SER A 223 -6.53 -9.41 28.94
CA SER A 223 -6.89 -8.07 29.41
C SER A 223 -6.83 -7.06 28.27
N LYS A 224 -7.66 -6.01 28.33
CA LYS A 224 -7.67 -4.93 27.31
C LYS A 224 -6.33 -4.20 27.19
N ASP A 225 -5.52 -4.16 28.24
CA ASP A 225 -4.18 -3.59 28.20
C ASP A 225 -3.21 -4.43 27.35
N GLU A 226 -3.33 -5.76 27.45
CA GLU A 226 -2.52 -6.70 26.65
C GLU A 226 -3.00 -6.75 25.20
N LEU A 227 -4.32 -6.86 25.01
CA LEU A 227 -4.98 -6.90 23.71
C LEU A 227 -6.47 -6.60 23.89
N ASP A 228 -6.91 -5.42 23.48
CA ASP A 228 -8.35 -5.15 23.34
C ASP A 228 -8.89 -5.90 22.11
N TRP A 229 -9.60 -7.01 22.35
CA TRP A 229 -10.11 -7.87 21.28
C TRP A 229 -11.14 -7.17 20.39
N ASP A 230 -11.96 -6.28 20.95
CA ASP A 230 -12.98 -5.55 20.18
C ASP A 230 -12.34 -4.59 19.17
N VAL A 231 -11.29 -3.89 19.61
CA VAL A 231 -10.46 -3.05 18.74
C VAL A 231 -9.66 -3.91 17.75
N TRP A 232 -9.16 -5.07 18.16
CA TRP A 232 -8.47 -5.97 17.23
C TRP A 232 -9.41 -6.41 16.10
N LEU A 233 -10.64 -6.82 16.40
CA LEU A 233 -11.65 -7.17 15.39
C LEU A 233 -11.98 -6.00 14.48
N GLY A 234 -12.13 -4.79 15.05
CA GLY A 234 -12.46 -3.59 14.30
C GLY A 234 -13.75 -3.76 13.50
N PRO A 235 -13.77 -3.36 12.21
CA PRO A 235 -15.01 -3.31 11.42
C PRO A 235 -15.61 -4.66 11.05
N CYS A 236 -14.91 -5.77 11.30
CA CYS A 236 -15.42 -7.10 11.01
C CYS A 236 -16.58 -7.51 11.94
N PRO A 237 -17.39 -8.51 11.53
CA PRO A 237 -18.37 -9.15 12.40
C PRO A 237 -17.74 -9.63 13.71
N TRP A 238 -18.49 -9.49 14.81
CA TRP A 238 -18.04 -9.94 16.11
C TRP A 238 -17.86 -11.46 16.13
N ARG A 239 -16.80 -11.95 16.75
CA ARG A 239 -16.55 -13.38 16.99
C ARG A 239 -15.74 -13.57 18.27
N PRO A 240 -15.81 -14.74 18.93
CA PRO A 240 -15.05 -14.97 20.16
C PRO A 240 -13.54 -14.91 19.90
N TYR A 241 -12.80 -14.50 20.93
CA TYR A 241 -11.35 -14.53 20.90
C TYR A 241 -10.83 -15.95 20.75
N ASN A 242 -9.76 -16.07 19.96
CA ASN A 242 -8.89 -17.23 19.91
C ASN A 242 -7.49 -16.76 19.53
N LYS A 243 -6.46 -17.20 20.26
CA LYS A 243 -5.07 -16.79 20.00
C LYS A 243 -4.57 -17.13 18.58
N GLY A 244 -5.18 -18.12 17.92
CA GLY A 244 -4.89 -18.48 16.53
C GLY A 244 -5.10 -17.31 15.56
N TYR A 245 -6.14 -16.48 15.79
CA TYR A 245 -6.38 -15.31 14.96
C TYR A 245 -5.22 -14.30 15.05
N VAL A 246 -4.71 -14.02 16.25
CA VAL A 246 -3.58 -13.09 16.41
C VAL A 246 -2.24 -13.71 16.00
N ALA A 247 -2.16 -15.04 15.94
CA ALA A 247 -1.01 -15.82 15.47
C ALA A 247 -1.10 -16.16 13.96
N HIS A 248 -1.51 -15.19 13.14
CA HIS A 248 -1.57 -15.27 11.68
C HIS A 248 -2.63 -16.19 11.05
N GLN A 249 -3.44 -16.94 11.81
CA GLN A 249 -4.51 -17.74 11.19
C GLN A 249 -5.63 -16.89 10.60
N TRP A 250 -5.69 -15.58 10.91
CA TRP A 250 -6.68 -14.66 10.37
C TRP A 250 -6.72 -14.62 8.83
N TYR A 251 -5.60 -14.90 8.15
CA TYR A 251 -5.54 -14.98 6.68
C TYR A 251 -6.50 -16.01 6.07
N ASN A 252 -6.92 -17.01 6.85
CA ASN A 252 -7.79 -18.08 6.36
C ASN A 252 -9.28 -17.73 6.43
N PHE A 253 -9.65 -16.57 6.98
CA PHE A 253 -11.05 -16.23 7.26
C PHE A 253 -11.52 -15.11 6.35
N TYR A 254 -12.67 -15.34 5.71
CA TYR A 254 -13.27 -14.40 4.76
C TYR A 254 -13.34 -12.99 5.34
N ASP A 255 -13.87 -12.81 6.55
CA ASP A 255 -14.06 -11.48 7.14
C ASP A 255 -12.76 -10.69 7.35
N PHE A 256 -11.61 -11.35 7.47
CA PHE A 256 -10.34 -10.72 7.82
C PHE A 256 -9.38 -10.52 6.65
N ALA A 257 -9.55 -11.27 5.56
CA ALA A 257 -8.60 -11.31 4.45
C ALA A 257 -9.31 -11.48 3.09
N THR A 258 -8.50 -11.43 2.04
CA THR A 258 -8.87 -11.77 0.66
C THR A 258 -8.16 -13.06 0.23
N ASP A 259 -8.51 -13.63 -0.92
CA ASP A 259 -7.75 -14.75 -1.51
C ASP A 259 -6.84 -14.21 -2.62
N VAL A 260 -7.40 -13.96 -3.79
CA VAL A 260 -6.69 -13.47 -4.97
C VAL A 260 -6.01 -12.12 -4.69
N ALA A 261 -6.68 -11.21 -3.97
CA ALA A 261 -6.12 -9.88 -3.75
C ALA A 261 -4.88 -9.85 -2.84
N MET A 262 -4.55 -10.94 -2.13
CA MET A 262 -3.36 -10.99 -1.28
C MET A 262 -2.06 -10.75 -2.06
N TRP A 263 -1.81 -11.56 -3.09
CA TRP A 263 -0.72 -11.32 -4.06
C TRP A 263 -1.17 -10.57 -5.30
N GLY A 264 -2.42 -10.72 -5.70
CA GLY A 264 -2.97 -9.98 -6.84
C GLY A 264 -2.84 -8.46 -6.69
N ALA A 265 -2.94 -7.90 -5.47
CA ALA A 265 -2.74 -6.46 -5.25
C ALA A 265 -1.36 -5.96 -5.72
N HIS A 266 -0.32 -6.81 -5.69
CA HIS A 266 0.98 -6.53 -6.30
C HIS A 266 0.96 -6.78 -7.80
N THR A 267 0.72 -8.04 -8.16
CA THR A 267 1.07 -8.57 -9.48
C THR A 267 0.12 -8.10 -10.57
N ILE A 268 -1.15 -7.86 -10.22
CA ILE A 268 -2.11 -7.22 -11.13
C ILE A 268 -1.74 -5.75 -11.33
N ALA A 269 -1.25 -5.04 -10.30
CA ALA A 269 -0.78 -3.66 -10.46
C ALA A 269 0.45 -3.60 -11.39
N GLN A 270 1.38 -4.55 -11.28
CA GLN A 270 2.54 -4.68 -12.18
C GLN A 270 2.09 -4.99 -13.61
N ALA A 271 1.20 -5.96 -13.80
CA ALA A 271 0.66 -6.31 -15.10
C ALA A 271 -0.06 -5.13 -15.78
N LEU A 272 -0.88 -4.39 -15.02
CA LEU A 272 -1.55 -3.17 -15.52
C LEU A 272 -0.54 -2.06 -15.86
N ALA A 273 0.54 -1.92 -15.09
CA ALA A 273 1.55 -0.89 -15.36
C ALA A 273 2.26 -1.09 -16.71
N GLY A 274 2.40 -2.34 -17.16
CA GLY A 274 3.05 -2.69 -18.43
C GLY A 274 2.19 -2.55 -19.69
N ILE A 275 0.89 -2.24 -19.56
CA ILE A 275 -0.04 -2.16 -20.70
C ILE A 275 -0.74 -0.79 -20.79
N ASP A 276 -1.39 -0.54 -21.93
CA ASP A 276 -2.29 0.60 -22.06
C ASP A 276 -3.63 0.30 -21.38
N ILE A 277 -3.96 1.11 -20.38
CA ILE A 277 -5.16 0.97 -19.55
C ILE A 277 -6.30 1.93 -19.94
N SER A 278 -6.17 2.65 -21.06
CA SER A 278 -7.15 3.67 -21.48
C SER A 278 -8.50 3.06 -21.87
N HIS A 279 -8.50 1.82 -22.36
CA HIS A 279 -9.69 1.12 -22.88
C HIS A 279 -9.75 -0.34 -22.44
N ILE A 280 -9.66 -0.59 -21.13
CA ILE A 280 -9.70 -1.95 -20.58
C ILE A 280 -11.06 -2.36 -20.00
N SER A 281 -12.00 -1.42 -19.85
CA SER A 281 -13.36 -1.68 -19.38
C SER A 281 -14.32 -1.96 -20.55
N PRO A 282 -15.27 -2.90 -20.43
CA PRO A 282 -15.43 -3.85 -19.32
C PRO A 282 -14.39 -4.97 -19.35
N ILE A 283 -14.22 -5.65 -18.22
CA ILE A 283 -13.41 -6.87 -18.13
C ILE A 283 -14.32 -8.08 -17.96
N GLU A 284 -13.90 -9.22 -18.50
CA GLU A 284 -14.61 -10.50 -18.38
C GLU A 284 -13.72 -11.51 -17.65
N LEU A 285 -14.19 -12.02 -16.52
CA LEU A 285 -13.49 -12.98 -15.68
C LEU A 285 -14.04 -14.39 -15.96
N GLU A 286 -13.17 -15.28 -16.42
CA GLU A 286 -13.50 -16.67 -16.72
C GLU A 286 -13.16 -17.57 -15.52
N TYR A 287 -14.19 -18.08 -14.86
CA TYR A 287 -14.08 -19.04 -13.78
C TYR A 287 -13.98 -20.45 -14.33
N LYS A 288 -13.05 -21.23 -13.75
CA LYS A 288 -12.97 -22.68 -13.96
C LYS A 288 -13.05 -23.44 -12.64
N SER A 289 -12.16 -23.11 -11.71
CA SER A 289 -12.19 -23.60 -10.33
C SER A 289 -11.38 -22.66 -9.44
N VAL A 290 -11.59 -22.72 -8.13
CA VAL A 290 -10.79 -21.95 -7.14
C VAL A 290 -9.31 -22.35 -7.12
N SER A 291 -8.95 -23.51 -7.64
CA SER A 291 -7.59 -24.07 -7.62
C SER A 291 -6.83 -23.89 -8.94
N THR A 292 -7.45 -23.28 -9.94
CA THR A 292 -6.84 -23.10 -11.27
C THR A 292 -6.64 -21.63 -11.59
N SER A 293 -5.75 -21.35 -12.55
CA SER A 293 -5.53 -20.00 -13.06
C SER A 293 -6.83 -19.42 -13.61
N MET A 294 -7.04 -18.13 -13.39
CA MET A 294 -8.18 -17.38 -13.92
C MET A 294 -7.73 -16.57 -15.15
N VAL A 295 -8.57 -16.52 -16.17
CA VAL A 295 -8.36 -15.66 -17.34
C VAL A 295 -9.26 -14.44 -17.21
N VAL A 296 -8.65 -13.26 -17.33
CA VAL A 296 -9.38 -11.99 -17.40
C VAL A 296 -9.16 -11.38 -18.78
N ASN A 297 -10.21 -11.33 -19.59
CA ASN A 297 -10.19 -10.67 -20.89
C ASN A 297 -10.47 -9.18 -20.69
N LEU A 298 -9.50 -8.33 -21.07
CA LEU A 298 -9.66 -6.88 -21.05
C LEU A 298 -10.30 -6.42 -22.36
N ALA A 299 -11.10 -5.35 -22.34
CA ALA A 299 -11.72 -4.80 -23.54
C ALA A 299 -10.70 -4.38 -24.63
N SER A 300 -9.45 -4.12 -24.24
CA SER A 300 -8.34 -3.82 -25.16
C SER A 300 -7.92 -5.03 -26.03
N GLY A 301 -8.43 -6.22 -25.73
CA GLY A 301 -8.04 -7.49 -26.35
C GLY A 301 -6.86 -8.19 -25.67
N VAL A 302 -6.24 -7.56 -24.66
CA VAL A 302 -5.19 -8.19 -23.85
C VAL A 302 -5.81 -9.21 -22.90
N LYS A 303 -5.19 -10.39 -22.81
CA LYS A 303 -5.54 -11.43 -21.85
C LYS A 303 -4.65 -11.33 -20.62
N MET A 304 -5.24 -11.24 -19.44
CA MET A 304 -4.51 -11.37 -18.17
C MET A 304 -4.72 -12.77 -17.61
N ILE A 305 -3.62 -13.50 -17.44
CA ILE A 305 -3.58 -14.80 -16.78
C ILE A 305 -3.23 -14.57 -15.31
N MET A 306 -4.22 -14.70 -14.44
CA MET A 306 -3.97 -14.76 -13.00
C MET A 306 -3.53 -16.17 -12.65
N PHE A 307 -2.22 -16.36 -12.56
CA PHE A 307 -1.61 -17.66 -12.45
C PHE A 307 -1.79 -18.28 -11.07
N ARG A 308 -2.33 -19.50 -11.04
CA ARG A 308 -2.47 -20.31 -9.84
C ARG A 308 -1.95 -21.73 -10.12
N GLY A 309 -1.09 -22.23 -9.24
CA GLY A 309 -0.47 -23.55 -9.35
C GLY A 309 0.83 -23.67 -8.54
N GLY A 310 0.92 -24.69 -7.69
CA GLY A 310 2.08 -24.91 -6.83
C GLY A 310 2.24 -23.87 -5.72
N ASP A 311 3.36 -23.93 -5.01
CA ASP A 311 3.73 -22.99 -3.96
C ASP A 311 4.26 -21.67 -4.58
N CYS A 312 3.79 -20.53 -4.08
CA CYS A 312 4.20 -19.20 -4.54
C CYS A 312 5.69 -18.90 -4.35
N TRP A 313 6.38 -19.61 -3.46
CA TRP A 313 7.82 -19.45 -3.23
C TRP A 313 8.67 -20.30 -4.18
N GLN A 314 8.06 -21.23 -4.92
CA GLN A 314 8.74 -22.11 -5.85
C GLN A 314 8.65 -21.56 -7.29
N PRO A 315 9.63 -21.89 -8.14
CA PRO A 315 9.54 -21.59 -9.56
C PRO A 315 8.30 -22.19 -10.21
N CYS A 316 7.85 -21.54 -11.27
CA CYS A 316 6.78 -22.01 -12.14
C CYS A 316 7.21 -21.92 -13.61
N GLU A 317 6.31 -22.25 -14.53
CA GLU A 317 6.52 -22.14 -15.98
C GLU A 317 6.94 -20.74 -16.45
N TYR A 318 6.56 -19.69 -15.72
CA TYR A 318 6.69 -18.31 -16.16
C TYR A 318 7.82 -17.52 -15.49
N TRP A 319 8.21 -17.88 -14.26
CA TRP A 319 9.22 -17.18 -13.44
C TRP A 319 9.72 -18.04 -12.27
N HIS A 320 10.82 -17.65 -11.62
CA HIS A 320 11.53 -18.40 -10.57
C HIS A 320 11.57 -17.72 -9.19
N GLY A 321 10.44 -17.14 -8.75
CA GLY A 321 10.29 -16.47 -7.46
C GLY A 321 8.83 -16.19 -7.08
N SER A 322 8.59 -15.47 -5.98
CA SER A 322 7.26 -14.98 -5.59
C SER A 322 6.94 -13.62 -6.22
N CYS A 323 5.68 -13.19 -6.16
CA CYS A 323 5.23 -11.89 -6.71
C CYS A 323 5.57 -11.72 -8.19
N GLY A 324 5.51 -12.81 -8.96
CA GLY A 324 5.92 -12.79 -10.36
C GLY A 324 4.90 -12.16 -11.31
N GLU A 325 5.42 -11.56 -12.35
CA GLU A 325 4.68 -11.10 -13.52
C GLU A 325 5.44 -11.41 -14.81
N ARG A 326 4.70 -11.47 -15.92
CA ARG A 326 5.28 -11.63 -17.26
C ARG A 326 4.47 -10.89 -18.30
N PHE A 327 5.15 -10.41 -19.34
CA PHE A 327 4.57 -9.75 -20.50
C PHE A 327 4.94 -10.53 -21.77
N ASP A 328 3.94 -10.96 -22.53
CA ASP A 328 4.14 -11.61 -23.83
C ASP A 328 3.66 -10.69 -24.96
N GLY A 329 4.53 -10.50 -25.95
CA GLY A 329 4.20 -9.91 -27.24
C GLY A 329 4.87 -10.67 -28.39
N PRO A 330 4.59 -10.31 -29.65
CA PRO A 330 5.09 -11.04 -30.81
C PRO A 330 6.61 -11.00 -30.96
N GLU A 331 7.28 -9.99 -30.40
CA GLU A 331 8.73 -9.83 -30.50
C GLU A 331 9.49 -10.46 -29.32
N GLY A 332 8.78 -11.07 -28.37
CA GLY A 332 9.38 -11.74 -27.23
C GLY A 332 8.63 -11.52 -25.92
N TRP A 333 9.26 -11.95 -24.82
CA TRP A 333 8.69 -11.83 -23.49
C TRP A 333 9.73 -11.43 -22.45
N LEU A 334 9.27 -10.78 -21.38
CA LEU A 334 10.03 -10.57 -20.14
C LEU A 334 9.23 -11.02 -18.93
N ALA A 335 9.92 -11.64 -17.98
CA ALA A 335 9.37 -12.04 -16.69
C ALA A 335 10.23 -11.50 -15.55
N ALA A 336 9.59 -11.08 -14.46
CA ALA A 336 10.24 -10.66 -13.24
C ALA A 336 9.53 -11.31 -12.04
N ALA A 337 10.27 -11.53 -10.97
CA ALA A 337 9.73 -11.96 -9.68
C ALA A 337 10.71 -11.54 -8.57
N ASP A 338 10.33 -11.79 -7.32
CA ASP A 338 11.21 -11.61 -6.17
C ASP A 338 12.48 -12.48 -6.29
N GLY A 339 13.60 -11.94 -5.83
CA GLY A 339 14.91 -12.61 -5.86
C GLY A 339 15.68 -12.43 -7.17
N TYR A 340 15.10 -11.75 -8.16
CA TYR A 340 15.76 -11.46 -9.43
C TYR A 340 16.75 -10.30 -9.29
N SER A 341 17.97 -10.47 -9.81
CA SER A 341 18.90 -9.35 -9.99
C SER A 341 18.58 -8.53 -11.26
N LYS A 342 18.01 -9.19 -12.26
CA LYS A 342 17.51 -8.68 -13.54
C LYS A 342 16.37 -9.60 -14.01
N PRO A 343 15.40 -9.12 -14.80
CA PRO A 343 14.33 -9.96 -15.35
C PRO A 343 14.87 -11.03 -16.30
N ASP A 344 14.10 -12.11 -16.43
CA ASP A 344 14.28 -13.09 -17.50
C ASP A 344 13.69 -12.53 -18.80
N ALA A 345 14.29 -12.91 -19.92
CA ALA A 345 13.85 -12.50 -21.24
C ALA A 345 13.94 -13.65 -22.24
N SER A 346 13.08 -13.61 -23.26
CA SER A 346 13.08 -14.60 -24.34
C SER A 346 14.33 -14.57 -25.22
N SER A 347 15.07 -13.46 -25.21
CA SER A 347 16.32 -13.32 -25.95
C SER A 347 17.31 -12.37 -25.26
N PRO A 348 18.63 -12.54 -25.47
CA PRO A 348 19.64 -11.63 -24.91
C PRO A 348 19.54 -10.19 -25.40
N GLU A 349 19.05 -9.97 -26.62
CA GLU A 349 18.91 -8.65 -27.25
C GLU A 349 17.94 -7.76 -26.47
N LEU A 350 16.87 -8.36 -25.90
CA LEU A 350 15.92 -7.67 -25.04
C LEU A 350 16.54 -7.19 -23.71
N MET A 351 17.75 -7.64 -23.36
CA MET A 351 18.47 -7.24 -22.16
C MET A 351 19.64 -6.30 -22.43
N ALA A 352 19.95 -6.00 -23.70
CA ALA A 352 21.12 -5.23 -24.10
C ALA A 352 21.16 -3.81 -23.49
N ASP A 353 20.00 -3.17 -23.39
CA ASP A 353 19.86 -1.77 -22.93
C ASP A 353 19.44 -1.64 -21.45
N TYR A 354 19.60 -2.68 -20.62
CA TYR A 354 19.11 -2.72 -19.24
C TYR A 354 19.42 -1.45 -18.42
N LYS A 355 20.70 -1.07 -18.36
CA LYS A 355 21.15 0.10 -17.59
C LYS A 355 20.60 1.41 -18.17
N LYS A 356 20.46 1.49 -19.49
CA LYS A 356 19.99 2.68 -20.19
C LYS A 356 18.51 2.93 -19.91
N VAL A 357 17.67 1.92 -20.09
CA VAL A 357 16.21 2.02 -19.82
C VAL A 357 15.95 2.42 -18.38
N ILE A 358 16.66 1.81 -17.43
CA ILE A 358 16.56 2.16 -16.01
C ILE A 358 16.97 3.61 -15.74
N SER A 359 18.09 4.05 -16.32
CA SER A 359 18.53 5.45 -16.22
C SER A 359 17.49 6.41 -16.80
N GLU A 360 16.99 6.14 -18.01
CA GLU A 360 15.97 6.96 -18.67
C GLU A 360 14.66 7.00 -17.88
N TYR A 361 14.23 5.88 -17.31
CA TYR A 361 13.07 5.82 -16.41
C TYR A 361 13.23 6.76 -15.22
N THR A 362 14.35 6.68 -14.50
CA THR A 362 14.59 7.50 -13.31
C THR A 362 14.65 9.00 -13.65
N VAL A 363 15.29 9.37 -14.75
CA VAL A 363 15.35 10.77 -15.23
C VAL A 363 13.96 11.27 -15.63
N ARG A 364 13.23 10.49 -16.45
CA ARG A 364 11.92 10.87 -17.00
C ARG A 364 10.85 10.99 -15.92
N THR A 365 10.82 10.05 -14.98
CA THR A 365 9.75 9.96 -13.97
C THR A 365 10.12 10.59 -12.64
N ARG A 366 11.40 10.89 -12.41
CA ARG A 366 11.97 11.32 -11.13
C ARG A 366 11.66 10.33 -10.00
N ARG A 367 11.50 9.05 -10.31
CA ARG A 367 11.26 7.98 -9.33
C ARG A 367 12.60 7.35 -8.94
N PRO A 368 12.86 7.11 -7.65
CA PRO A 368 14.19 6.72 -7.16
C PRO A 368 14.48 5.21 -7.28
N LEU A 369 13.56 4.40 -7.81
CA LEU A 369 13.62 2.93 -7.73
C LEU A 369 13.76 2.42 -6.29
N ASN A 370 13.09 3.12 -5.38
CA ASN A 370 12.96 2.76 -3.98
C ASN A 370 11.55 3.17 -3.55
N HIS A 371 10.78 2.20 -3.06
CA HIS A 371 9.36 2.40 -2.82
C HIS A 371 9.08 3.36 -1.67
N ALA A 372 9.83 3.26 -0.57
CA ALA A 372 9.71 4.16 0.57
C ALA A 372 10.18 5.59 0.21
N ARG A 373 11.31 5.70 -0.50
CA ARG A 373 11.82 6.99 -0.97
C ARG A 373 10.85 7.70 -1.91
N ASP A 374 10.20 6.97 -2.83
CA ASP A 374 9.16 7.54 -3.71
C ASP A 374 8.03 8.15 -2.89
N PHE A 375 7.56 7.46 -1.84
CA PHE A 375 6.54 7.99 -0.93
C PHE A 375 6.99 9.31 -0.30
N PHE A 376 8.17 9.37 0.30
CA PHE A 376 8.66 10.58 0.97
C PHE A 376 8.93 11.74 0.02
N ASP A 377 9.44 11.47 -1.19
CA ASP A 377 9.60 12.49 -2.22
C ASP A 377 8.24 13.05 -2.67
N CYS A 378 7.21 12.20 -2.71
CA CYS A 378 5.83 12.62 -2.95
C CYS A 378 5.24 13.37 -1.75
N VAL A 379 5.55 12.98 -0.52
CA VAL A 379 5.22 13.73 0.71
C VAL A 379 5.70 15.18 0.59
N ARG A 380 6.96 15.38 0.20
CA ARG A 380 7.55 16.73 0.06
C ARG A 380 7.03 17.50 -1.13
N SER A 381 7.03 16.88 -2.31
CA SER A 381 6.75 17.57 -3.58
C SER A 381 5.27 17.70 -3.91
N ARG A 382 4.41 16.92 -3.22
CA ARG A 382 2.98 16.78 -3.53
C ARG A 382 2.68 16.21 -4.92
N ARG A 383 3.67 15.57 -5.54
CA ARG A 383 3.47 14.76 -6.75
C ARG A 383 2.83 13.42 -6.41
N THR A 384 2.16 12.82 -7.38
CA THR A 384 1.54 11.49 -7.22
C THR A 384 2.57 10.36 -7.18
N PRO A 385 2.51 9.44 -6.20
CA PRO A 385 3.39 8.27 -6.15
C PRO A 385 3.22 7.29 -7.32
N VAL A 386 4.17 6.35 -7.47
CA VAL A 386 4.03 5.26 -8.45
C VAL A 386 2.86 4.34 -8.15
N ALA A 387 2.65 4.00 -6.88
CA ALA A 387 1.57 3.14 -6.41
C ALA A 387 0.46 3.96 -5.73
N ASN A 388 -0.06 4.93 -6.47
CA ASN A 388 -1.06 5.90 -6.02
C ASN A 388 -2.48 5.30 -5.87
N PRO A 389 -3.49 6.08 -5.42
CA PRO A 389 -4.86 5.59 -5.24
C PRO A 389 -5.48 4.95 -6.47
N ASP A 390 -5.25 5.47 -7.68
CA ASP A 390 -5.85 4.92 -8.90
C ASP A 390 -5.24 3.56 -9.25
N VAL A 391 -3.91 3.43 -9.10
CA VAL A 391 -3.20 2.16 -9.29
C VAL A 391 -3.69 1.13 -8.29
N MET A 392 -3.77 1.50 -7.01
CA MET A 392 -4.32 0.66 -5.95
C MET A 392 -5.75 0.24 -6.27
N TYR A 393 -6.63 1.18 -6.61
CA TYR A 393 -8.05 0.91 -6.75
C TYR A 393 -8.36 0.03 -7.95
N LYS A 394 -7.71 0.29 -9.11
CA LYS A 394 -7.91 -0.54 -10.30
C LYS A 394 -7.41 -1.96 -10.10
N SER A 395 -6.21 -2.15 -9.54
CA SER A 395 -5.70 -3.51 -9.29
C SER A 395 -6.56 -4.25 -8.26
N MET A 396 -6.98 -3.58 -7.19
CA MET A 396 -7.88 -4.14 -6.19
C MET A 396 -9.27 -4.47 -6.74
N CYS A 397 -9.86 -3.64 -7.61
CA CYS A 397 -11.15 -3.95 -8.23
C CYS A 397 -11.10 -5.25 -9.05
N ILE A 398 -10.04 -5.43 -9.85
CA ILE A 398 -9.84 -6.64 -10.63
C ILE A 398 -9.64 -7.85 -9.71
N ALA A 399 -8.79 -7.72 -8.68
CA ALA A 399 -8.49 -8.82 -7.76
C ALA A 399 -9.71 -9.23 -6.92
N LEU A 400 -10.46 -8.26 -6.40
CA LEU A 400 -11.67 -8.50 -5.61
C LEU A 400 -12.81 -9.02 -6.47
N ALA A 401 -12.88 -8.61 -7.74
CA ALA A 401 -13.81 -9.22 -8.68
C ALA A 401 -13.49 -10.70 -8.93
N ALA A 402 -12.20 -11.07 -8.99
CA ALA A 402 -11.77 -12.46 -9.06
C ALA A 402 -12.12 -13.24 -7.78
N ASP A 403 -12.00 -12.64 -6.59
CA ASP A 403 -12.47 -13.25 -5.34
C ASP A 403 -13.99 -13.50 -5.36
N ILE A 404 -14.77 -12.54 -5.84
CA ILE A 404 -16.23 -12.69 -5.98
C ILE A 404 -16.57 -13.77 -7.02
N CYS A 405 -15.85 -13.81 -8.13
CA CYS A 405 -15.94 -14.85 -9.15
C CYS A 405 -15.69 -16.25 -8.56
N ASN A 406 -14.63 -16.39 -7.75
CA ASN A 406 -14.31 -17.63 -7.03
C ASN A 406 -15.40 -18.03 -6.02
N ARG A 407 -16.00 -17.06 -5.33
CA ARG A 407 -17.07 -17.29 -4.35
C ARG A 407 -18.38 -17.73 -5.01
N LEU A 408 -18.74 -17.10 -6.12
CA LEU A 408 -19.97 -17.41 -6.87
C LEU A 408 -19.79 -18.59 -7.84
N GLN A 409 -18.54 -19.01 -8.07
CA GLN A 409 -18.17 -20.14 -8.91
C GLN A 409 -18.71 -20.05 -10.35
N ARG A 410 -18.69 -18.85 -10.93
CA ARG A 410 -19.19 -18.58 -12.28
C ARG A 410 -18.51 -17.37 -12.89
N ASN A 411 -18.51 -17.31 -14.21
CA ASN A 411 -17.97 -16.17 -14.95
C ASN A 411 -18.70 -14.88 -14.55
N LEU A 412 -17.96 -13.78 -14.53
CA LEU A 412 -18.49 -12.45 -14.21
C LEU A 412 -17.97 -11.41 -15.20
N LYS A 413 -18.75 -10.37 -15.43
CA LYS A 413 -18.37 -9.21 -16.24
C LYS A 413 -18.45 -7.96 -15.38
N LEU A 414 -17.34 -7.21 -15.31
CA LEU A 414 -17.22 -6.00 -14.51
C LEU A 414 -17.02 -4.79 -15.43
N ASP A 415 -17.87 -3.78 -15.29
CA ASP A 415 -17.57 -2.42 -15.72
C ASP A 415 -16.54 -1.85 -14.75
N LEU A 416 -15.26 -1.85 -15.16
CA LEU A 416 -14.14 -1.47 -14.30
C LEU A 416 -14.14 0.03 -14.00
N ASP A 417 -14.69 0.85 -14.89
CA ASP A 417 -14.75 2.31 -14.71
C ASP A 417 -15.76 2.69 -13.62
N LYS A 418 -16.86 1.93 -13.52
CA LYS A 418 -17.85 2.07 -12.43
C LYS A 418 -17.58 1.16 -11.23
N ALA A 419 -16.66 0.20 -11.40
CA ALA A 419 -16.44 -0.91 -10.48
C ALA A 419 -17.74 -1.67 -10.13
N GLU A 420 -18.55 -1.98 -11.14
CA GLU A 420 -19.88 -2.61 -11.04
C GLU A 420 -19.99 -3.85 -11.92
N PHE A 421 -20.61 -4.91 -11.41
CA PHE A 421 -20.88 -6.10 -12.22
C PHE A 421 -22.07 -5.83 -13.14
N ILE A 422 -21.91 -6.11 -14.43
CA ILE A 422 -22.91 -5.80 -15.44
C ILE A 422 -24.05 -6.82 -15.35
N GLY A 423 -25.25 -6.35 -14.98
CA GLY A 423 -26.46 -7.18 -14.94
C GLY A 423 -26.47 -8.24 -13.83
N ASP A 424 -25.72 -8.03 -12.74
CA ASP A 424 -25.53 -9.04 -11.69
C ASP A 424 -25.71 -8.49 -10.27
N ASP A 425 -26.93 -8.51 -9.78
CA ASP A 425 -27.27 -7.99 -8.45
C ASP A 425 -26.62 -8.79 -7.32
N GLU A 426 -26.40 -10.09 -7.51
CA GLU A 426 -25.77 -10.95 -6.51
C GLU A 426 -24.29 -10.60 -6.33
N ALA A 427 -23.54 -10.51 -7.43
CA ALA A 427 -22.15 -10.09 -7.38
C ALA A 427 -22.01 -8.64 -6.88
N ASN A 428 -22.94 -7.75 -7.27
CA ASN A 428 -22.93 -6.37 -6.80
C ASN A 428 -23.17 -6.23 -5.29
N ARG A 429 -23.93 -7.13 -4.65
CA ARG A 429 -24.07 -7.18 -3.18
C ARG A 429 -22.77 -7.57 -2.46
N LEU A 430 -21.86 -8.27 -3.13
CA LEU A 430 -20.58 -8.72 -2.57
C LEU A 430 -19.44 -7.69 -2.70
N ARG A 431 -19.69 -6.53 -3.33
CA ARG A 431 -18.73 -5.41 -3.44
C ARG A 431 -18.52 -4.66 -2.12
N LEU A 432 -19.28 -5.00 -1.09
CA LEU A 432 -19.23 -4.43 0.26
C LEU A 432 -19.38 -5.56 1.27
N ARG A 433 -18.75 -5.38 2.44
CA ARG A 433 -18.99 -6.15 3.65
C ARG A 433 -19.54 -5.17 4.68
N THR A 434 -20.64 -5.50 5.33
CA THR A 434 -21.26 -4.57 6.29
C THR A 434 -20.32 -4.36 7.49
N PRO A 435 -19.86 -3.13 7.75
CA PRO A 435 -19.03 -2.86 8.90
C PRO A 435 -19.84 -2.94 10.20
N ARG A 436 -19.21 -3.42 11.26
CA ARG A 436 -19.79 -3.45 12.61
C ARG A 436 -19.68 -2.09 13.29
N SER A 437 -20.74 -1.64 13.95
CA SER A 437 -20.69 -0.46 14.84
C SER A 437 -19.69 -0.69 16.00
N PRO A 438 -18.89 0.32 16.42
CA PRO A 438 -18.89 1.72 15.98
C PRO A 438 -17.97 2.01 14.78
N TRP A 439 -17.45 1.00 14.11
CA TRP A 439 -16.39 1.10 13.10
C TRP A 439 -16.91 1.41 11.69
N MET A 440 -17.74 2.45 11.60
CA MET A 440 -18.32 2.95 10.34
C MET A 440 -17.54 4.17 9.89
N ALA A 441 -17.22 4.25 8.59
CA ALA A 441 -16.32 5.25 8.01
C ALA A 441 -17.03 6.49 7.47
#